data_AF-A0A5C1WBG5-F1
#
_entry.id   AF-A0A5C1WBG5-F1
#
_cell.length_a   1.000
_cell.length_b   1.000
_cell.length_c   1.000
_cell.angle_alpha   90.00
_cell.angle_beta   90.00
_cell.angle_gamma   90.00
#
_symmetry.space_group_name_H-M   'P 1'
#
loop_
_entity.id
_entity.type
_entity.pdbx_description
1 polymer ?
#
loop_
_entity_poly.entity_id
_entity_poly.type
_entity_poly.pdbx_seq_one_letter_code
_entity_poly.pdbx_strand_id
1 'polypeptide(L)'
;MTSDITPRIAPAPPTLDQMLRLSAQRGGDMLALVDAPDRPLWADGAPRRLTWNQVDAAVSAVAGRFFEMGLPSEALVCVQGLNVTDTLIALLGCIRAGLVAVIVPIDFSPAEIVGVAERLNAKAILAARRMGDVQSLRPLRHLVDESIADIRFIGAFGADLPGGTVSFEDCIGYPRTGVITRLSRRERPEDSLAIMTIDRGLDGDFAVARTHREWHAASSVLVAELGLSRTSRLLCPMAPSGLAGLAGGLVSWLSTGCQLILHQAFDATVFAVQMTMHGVTHALLPDAVLRAGLTDGLFDSRKLEKVAGLARAPHAAVVPANAPCPAPHFAVLGEIGIVPMRALDNGGFGLEVTVASQEDAILPLVEAGIEESGYLALRGQQVPGVGFDVSEREASYPLGAEGWVSTSYPASGYAEQDAGLLHIMGARYAKPMSADEAAQLHDRGQSVDPAKLSHPLAGAA
;
A
#
# COMPACT_ATOMS: atom_id res chain seq x y z
N MET A 1 -22.06 26.18 -38.24
CA MET A 1 -20.76 25.72 -37.69
C MET A 1 -21.02 25.14 -36.32
N THR A 2 -21.41 23.87 -36.28
CA THR A 2 -21.50 23.09 -35.05
C THR A 2 -20.07 22.72 -34.67
N SER A 3 -19.57 23.27 -33.58
CA SER A 3 -18.29 22.85 -33.00
C SER A 3 -18.42 21.40 -32.55
N ASP A 4 -17.72 20.50 -33.22
CA ASP A 4 -17.45 19.15 -32.73
C ASP A 4 -16.70 19.27 -31.40
N ILE A 5 -17.43 19.21 -30.29
CA ILE A 5 -16.86 18.99 -28.97
C ILE A 5 -16.70 17.47 -28.86
N THR A 6 -15.66 16.93 -29.50
CA THR A 6 -15.20 15.59 -29.14
C THR A 6 -14.69 15.70 -27.70
N PRO A 7 -15.27 14.99 -26.71
CA PRO A 7 -14.75 15.04 -25.36
C PRO A 7 -13.28 14.61 -25.40
N ARG A 8 -12.38 15.47 -24.90
CA ARG A 8 -10.98 15.11 -24.69
C ARG A 8 -10.96 14.03 -23.62
N ILE A 9 -10.93 12.76 -24.04
CA ILE A 9 -10.70 11.65 -23.12
C ILE A 9 -9.29 11.86 -22.56
N ALA A 10 -9.18 12.04 -21.25
CA ALA A 10 -7.90 12.09 -20.57
C ALA A 10 -7.07 10.84 -20.94
N PRO A 11 -5.76 10.98 -21.22
CA PRO A 11 -4.95 9.83 -21.57
C PRO A 11 -4.97 8.80 -20.43
N ALA A 12 -5.13 7.51 -20.78
CA ALA A 12 -5.12 6.45 -19.78
C ALA A 12 -3.78 6.43 -19.01
N PRO A 13 -3.80 6.19 -17.68
CA PRO A 13 -2.57 6.08 -16.91
C PRO A 13 -1.75 4.86 -17.36
N PRO A 14 -0.42 4.92 -17.31
CA PRO A 14 0.42 3.77 -17.62
C PRO A 14 0.23 2.64 -16.61
N THR A 15 0.56 1.41 -16.99
CA THR A 15 0.70 0.31 -16.02
C THR A 15 1.91 0.53 -15.11
N LEU A 16 1.96 -0.14 -13.96
CA LEU A 16 3.08 -0.04 -13.02
C LEU A 16 4.41 -0.49 -13.67
N ASP A 17 4.40 -1.50 -14.55
CA ASP A 17 5.60 -1.90 -15.31
C ASP A 17 6.02 -0.84 -16.34
N GLN A 18 5.06 -0.19 -17.00
CA GLN A 18 5.34 0.93 -17.90
C GLN A 18 5.96 2.11 -17.14
N MET A 19 5.46 2.43 -15.95
CA MET A 19 6.07 3.45 -15.08
C MET A 19 7.52 3.10 -14.73
N LEU A 20 7.79 1.85 -14.33
CA LEU A 20 9.15 1.39 -14.04
C LEU A 20 10.07 1.58 -15.25
N ARG A 21 9.64 1.14 -16.45
CA ARG A 21 10.45 1.27 -17.67
C ARG A 21 10.71 2.73 -18.04
N LEU A 22 9.70 3.59 -17.93
CA LEU A 22 9.86 5.03 -18.18
C LEU A 22 10.83 5.67 -17.17
N SER A 23 10.70 5.31 -15.89
CA SER A 23 11.60 5.77 -14.84
C SER A 23 13.02 5.24 -15.03
N ALA A 24 13.21 4.01 -15.51
CA ALA A 24 14.52 3.47 -15.88
C ALA A 24 15.14 4.15 -17.09
N GLN A 25 14.38 4.36 -18.17
CA GLN A 25 14.85 5.08 -19.35
C GLN A 25 15.31 6.51 -19.02
N ARG A 26 14.59 7.20 -18.13
CA ARG A 26 14.94 8.56 -17.71
C ARG A 26 16.05 8.57 -16.66
N GLY A 27 15.95 7.69 -15.68
CA GLY A 27 16.77 7.59 -14.47
C GLY A 27 18.15 7.00 -14.69
N GLY A 28 18.27 6.05 -15.61
CA GLY A 28 19.53 5.37 -15.94
C GLY A 28 20.22 4.80 -14.69
N ASP A 29 21.48 5.19 -14.50
CA ASP A 29 22.32 4.73 -13.38
C ASP A 29 22.19 5.59 -12.11
N MET A 30 21.18 6.46 -12.02
CA MET A 30 20.87 7.14 -10.76
C MET A 30 20.29 6.17 -9.75
N LEU A 31 20.68 6.35 -8.48
CA LEU A 31 20.23 5.54 -7.36
C LEU A 31 18.72 5.67 -7.16
N ALA A 32 18.01 4.55 -7.21
CA ALA A 32 16.55 4.49 -7.24
C ALA A 32 15.96 3.89 -5.96
N LEU A 33 16.52 2.78 -5.50
CA LEU A 33 15.97 1.97 -4.43
C LEU A 33 17.06 1.55 -3.45
N VAL A 34 16.83 1.75 -2.16
CA VAL A 34 17.84 1.52 -1.11
C VAL A 34 17.24 0.81 0.10
N ASP A 35 17.88 -0.26 0.56
CA ASP A 35 17.55 -0.91 1.82
C ASP A 35 18.14 -0.18 3.05
N ALA A 36 17.57 -0.48 4.21
CA ALA A 36 18.16 -0.08 5.49
C ALA A 36 19.52 -0.76 5.74
N PRO A 37 20.50 -0.03 6.30
CA PRO A 37 21.87 -0.53 6.47
C PRO A 37 21.97 -1.71 7.46
N ASP A 38 21.01 -1.82 8.37
CA ASP A 38 20.88 -2.84 9.40
C ASP A 38 20.12 -4.10 8.91
N ARG A 39 19.74 -4.16 7.62
CA ARG A 39 19.06 -5.32 7.00
C ARG A 39 19.59 -6.69 7.45
N PRO A 40 20.91 -6.94 7.55
CA PRO A 40 21.44 -8.24 7.98
C PRO A 40 21.01 -8.68 9.39
N LEU A 41 20.54 -7.78 10.24
CA LEU A 41 20.05 -8.12 11.58
C LEU A 41 18.74 -8.91 11.49
N TRP A 42 17.81 -8.51 10.61
CA TRP A 42 16.45 -9.04 10.57
C TRP A 42 16.04 -9.71 9.25
N ALA A 43 16.87 -9.64 8.20
CA ALA A 43 16.62 -10.33 6.93
C ALA A 43 17.91 -10.87 6.30
N ASP A 44 17.75 -11.70 5.29
CA ASP A 44 18.88 -12.22 4.54
C ASP A 44 19.46 -11.24 3.55
N GLY A 45 20.73 -11.44 3.22
CA GLY A 45 21.47 -10.63 2.27
C GLY A 45 22.00 -9.32 2.85
N ALA A 46 22.96 -8.75 2.15
CA ALA A 46 23.49 -7.42 2.46
C ALA A 46 22.47 -6.33 2.03
N PRO A 47 22.50 -5.14 2.64
CA PRO A 47 21.71 -3.99 2.19
C PRO A 47 21.96 -3.68 0.72
N ARG A 48 20.90 -3.59 -0.09
CA ARG A 48 20.99 -3.31 -1.52
C ARG A 48 20.83 -1.82 -1.79
N ARG A 49 21.53 -1.34 -2.82
CA ARG A 49 21.50 0.04 -3.32
C ARG A 49 21.45 -0.04 -4.84
N LEU A 50 20.25 0.02 -5.41
CA LEU A 50 20.05 -0.25 -6.83
C LEU A 50 19.75 1.03 -7.60
N THR A 51 20.42 1.18 -8.74
CA THR A 51 20.07 2.19 -9.74
C THR A 51 18.79 1.80 -10.46
N TRP A 52 18.17 2.73 -11.18
CA TRP A 52 16.96 2.41 -11.95
C TRP A 52 17.20 1.31 -12.99
N ASN A 53 18.34 1.35 -13.71
CA ASN A 53 18.72 0.27 -14.64
C ASN A 53 18.89 -1.09 -13.94
N GLN A 54 19.46 -1.10 -12.73
CA GLN A 54 19.63 -2.34 -11.96
C GLN A 54 18.29 -2.89 -11.46
N VAL A 55 17.37 -2.03 -11.05
CA VAL A 55 15.99 -2.44 -10.71
C VAL A 55 15.32 -3.05 -11.94
N ASP A 56 15.36 -2.38 -13.09
CA ASP A 56 14.72 -2.87 -14.31
C ASP A 56 15.30 -4.22 -14.79
N ALA A 57 16.62 -4.38 -14.68
CA ALA A 57 17.28 -5.66 -14.98
C ALA A 57 16.85 -6.77 -14.01
N ALA A 58 16.79 -6.46 -12.71
CA ALA A 58 16.38 -7.42 -11.69
C ALA A 58 14.92 -7.86 -11.86
N VAL A 59 14.02 -6.91 -12.11
CA VAL A 59 12.61 -7.18 -12.39
C VAL A 59 12.46 -8.03 -13.66
N SER A 60 13.25 -7.78 -14.71
CA SER A 60 13.29 -8.63 -15.91
C SER A 60 13.74 -10.06 -15.58
N ALA A 61 14.76 -10.22 -14.74
CA ALA A 61 15.26 -11.53 -14.34
C ALA A 61 14.22 -12.32 -13.52
N VAL A 62 13.53 -11.66 -12.57
CA VAL A 62 12.44 -12.27 -11.80
C VAL A 62 11.28 -12.65 -12.71
N ALA A 63 10.87 -11.77 -13.63
CA ALA A 63 9.82 -12.08 -14.60
C ALA A 63 10.18 -13.26 -15.51
N GLY A 64 11.44 -13.34 -15.93
CA GLY A 64 11.96 -14.47 -16.69
C GLY A 64 11.90 -15.79 -15.91
N ARG A 65 12.19 -15.76 -14.61
CA ARG A 65 12.04 -16.93 -13.74
C ARG A 65 10.60 -17.42 -13.66
N PHE A 66 9.65 -16.50 -13.49
CA PHE A 66 8.23 -16.85 -13.52
C PHE A 66 7.79 -17.43 -14.87
N PHE A 67 8.36 -16.93 -15.97
CA PHE A 67 8.10 -17.47 -17.30
C PHE A 67 8.63 -18.91 -17.45
N GLU A 68 9.85 -19.19 -16.98
CA GLU A 68 10.47 -20.51 -16.97
C GLU A 68 9.69 -21.52 -16.12
N MET A 69 9.03 -21.05 -15.05
CA MET A 69 8.13 -21.85 -14.21
C MET A 69 6.82 -22.23 -14.93
N GLY A 70 6.54 -21.69 -16.12
CA GLY A 70 5.38 -22.07 -16.93
C GLY A 70 4.03 -21.62 -16.34
N LEU A 71 4.03 -20.60 -15.47
CA LEU A 71 2.80 -20.06 -14.90
C LEU A 71 1.91 -19.46 -16.01
N PRO A 72 0.59 -19.72 -16.02
CA PRO A 72 -0.31 -19.15 -17.01
C PRO A 72 -0.43 -17.63 -16.81
N SER A 73 -0.91 -16.93 -17.85
CA SER A 73 -1.21 -15.50 -17.73
C SER A 73 -2.22 -15.28 -16.61
N GLU A 74 -2.02 -14.21 -15.85
CA GLU A 74 -2.86 -13.81 -14.71
C GLU A 74 -2.96 -14.82 -13.56
N ALA A 75 -2.06 -15.82 -13.53
CA ALA A 75 -1.94 -16.63 -12.32
C ALA A 75 -1.59 -15.75 -11.12
N LEU A 76 -2.22 -16.08 -9.98
CA LEU A 76 -1.96 -15.41 -8.73
C LEU A 76 -0.70 -15.96 -8.09
N VAL A 77 0.11 -15.04 -7.56
CA VAL A 77 1.33 -15.35 -6.82
C VAL A 77 1.22 -14.68 -5.46
N CYS A 78 1.07 -15.47 -4.40
CA CYS A 78 1.10 -14.94 -3.05
C CYS A 78 2.51 -14.48 -2.70
N VAL A 79 2.65 -13.31 -2.11
CA VAL A 79 3.94 -12.73 -1.72
C VAL A 79 3.86 -12.30 -0.27
N GLN A 80 4.73 -12.85 0.58
CA GLN A 80 4.98 -12.35 1.93
C GLN A 80 6.40 -11.80 1.98
N GLY A 81 6.55 -10.57 2.45
CA GLY A 81 7.86 -9.94 2.49
C GLY A 81 7.93 -8.72 3.38
N LEU A 82 9.18 -8.39 3.70
CA LEU A 82 9.58 -7.23 4.48
C LEU A 82 9.63 -5.97 3.58
N ASN A 83 9.77 -4.79 4.16
CA ASN A 83 10.05 -3.55 3.43
C ASN A 83 11.50 -3.51 2.93
N VAL A 84 11.80 -4.38 1.98
CA VAL A 84 13.10 -4.53 1.34
C VAL A 84 12.95 -4.56 -0.17
N THR A 85 14.06 -4.28 -0.83
CA THR A 85 14.23 -4.27 -2.28
C THR A 85 13.69 -5.55 -2.93
N ASP A 86 13.91 -6.69 -2.29
CA ASP A 86 13.54 -8.03 -2.77
C ASP A 86 12.03 -8.16 -2.98
N THR A 87 11.25 -7.69 -2.01
CA THR A 87 9.79 -7.75 -2.06
C THR A 87 9.25 -6.85 -3.15
N LEU A 88 9.77 -5.63 -3.31
CA LEU A 88 9.34 -4.74 -4.38
C LEU A 88 9.70 -5.28 -5.77
N ILE A 89 10.90 -5.86 -5.92
CA ILE A 89 11.31 -6.50 -7.18
C ILE A 89 10.45 -7.73 -7.47
N ALA A 90 10.07 -8.52 -6.46
CA ALA A 90 9.18 -9.65 -6.63
C ALA A 90 7.80 -9.22 -7.16
N LEU A 91 7.19 -8.22 -6.54
CA LEU A 91 5.89 -7.67 -6.95
C LEU A 91 5.94 -7.16 -8.39
N LEU A 92 6.96 -6.37 -8.74
CA LEU A 92 7.15 -5.86 -10.09
C LEU A 92 7.46 -6.97 -11.11
N GLY A 93 8.17 -8.01 -10.68
CA GLY A 93 8.47 -9.19 -11.49
C GLY A 93 7.21 -9.99 -11.82
N CYS A 94 6.28 -10.14 -10.88
CA CYS A 94 4.95 -10.72 -11.13
C CYS A 94 4.23 -9.91 -12.21
N ILE A 95 4.13 -8.59 -12.03
CA ILE A 95 3.44 -7.70 -12.98
C ILE A 95 4.06 -7.80 -14.38
N ARG A 96 5.40 -7.75 -14.49
CA ARG A 96 6.11 -7.85 -15.79
C ARG A 96 5.93 -9.22 -16.45
N ALA A 97 5.77 -10.27 -15.65
CA ALA A 97 5.46 -11.61 -16.14
C ALA A 97 3.98 -11.78 -16.55
N GLY A 98 3.14 -10.73 -16.41
CA GLY A 98 1.71 -10.80 -16.67
C GLY A 98 0.96 -11.63 -15.62
N LEU A 99 1.48 -11.67 -14.39
CA LEU A 99 0.88 -12.32 -13.22
C LEU A 99 0.30 -11.27 -12.28
N VAL A 100 -0.59 -11.69 -11.38
CA VAL A 100 -1.14 -10.82 -10.34
C VAL A 100 -0.49 -11.17 -9.02
N ALA A 101 0.13 -10.18 -8.37
CA ALA A 101 0.70 -10.39 -7.04
C ALA A 101 -0.42 -10.29 -5.99
N VAL A 102 -0.45 -11.24 -5.05
CA VAL A 102 -1.31 -11.17 -3.87
C VAL A 102 -0.40 -10.95 -2.67
N ILE A 103 -0.29 -9.71 -2.20
CA ILE A 103 0.52 -9.45 -1.01
C ILE A 103 -0.26 -9.88 0.23
N VAL A 104 0.34 -10.75 1.03
CA VAL A 104 -0.23 -11.17 2.31
C VAL A 104 0.43 -10.38 3.46
N PRO A 105 -0.29 -10.14 4.57
CA PRO A 105 0.27 -9.46 5.72
C PRO A 105 1.52 -10.16 6.28
N ILE A 106 2.43 -9.36 6.83
CA ILE A 106 3.69 -9.88 7.37
C ILE A 106 3.49 -10.73 8.63
N ASP A 107 2.42 -10.48 9.37
CA ASP A 107 2.05 -11.18 10.60
C ASP A 107 1.29 -12.49 10.35
N PHE A 108 0.93 -12.79 9.09
CA PHE A 108 0.27 -14.05 8.75
C PHE A 108 1.20 -15.24 9.00
N SER A 109 0.66 -16.23 9.70
CA SER A 109 1.28 -17.52 9.88
C SER A 109 1.37 -18.29 8.55
N PRO A 110 2.29 -19.26 8.44
CA PRO A 110 2.35 -20.15 7.28
C PRO A 110 1.01 -20.81 6.91
N ALA A 111 0.18 -21.16 7.89
CA ALA A 111 -1.14 -21.75 7.66
C ALA A 111 -2.13 -20.74 7.04
N GLU A 112 -2.13 -19.49 7.50
CA GLU A 112 -2.95 -18.43 6.91
C GLU A 112 -2.53 -18.14 5.46
N ILE A 113 -1.22 -18.12 5.18
CA ILE A 113 -0.70 -17.92 3.81
C ILE A 113 -1.18 -19.04 2.88
N VAL A 114 -1.09 -20.30 3.31
CA VAL A 114 -1.61 -21.45 2.54
C VAL A 114 -3.12 -21.31 2.37
N GLY A 115 -3.86 -20.98 3.43
CA GLY A 115 -5.31 -20.79 3.37
C GLY A 115 -5.76 -19.72 2.37
N VAL A 116 -5.02 -18.59 2.28
CA VAL A 116 -5.25 -17.56 1.24
C VAL A 116 -4.93 -18.12 -0.15
N ALA A 117 -3.78 -18.79 -0.30
CA ALA A 117 -3.37 -19.37 -1.58
C ALA A 117 -4.37 -20.42 -2.09
N GLU A 118 -4.93 -21.26 -1.22
CA GLU A 118 -5.95 -22.24 -1.56
C GLU A 118 -7.24 -21.58 -2.04
N ARG A 119 -7.77 -20.62 -1.26
CA ARG A 119 -9.04 -19.94 -1.57
C ARG A 119 -8.99 -19.11 -2.84
N LEU A 120 -7.86 -18.47 -3.09
CA LEU A 120 -7.63 -17.71 -4.31
C LEU A 120 -7.12 -18.58 -5.49
N ASN A 121 -6.85 -19.88 -5.27
CA ASN A 121 -6.24 -20.78 -6.25
C ASN A 121 -4.91 -20.21 -6.81
N ALA A 122 -4.09 -19.66 -5.93
CA ALA A 122 -2.76 -19.17 -6.25
C ALA A 122 -1.83 -20.30 -6.68
N LYS A 123 -0.97 -20.01 -7.66
CA LYS A 123 -0.10 -21.02 -8.30
C LYS A 123 1.32 -21.03 -7.76
N ALA A 124 1.70 -19.99 -7.02
CA ALA A 124 3.00 -19.90 -6.39
C ALA A 124 2.91 -19.05 -5.12
N ILE A 125 3.84 -19.29 -4.20
CA ILE A 125 4.07 -18.46 -3.02
C ILE A 125 5.54 -18.00 -3.02
N LEU A 126 5.79 -16.71 -2.86
CA LEU A 126 7.10 -16.18 -2.50
C LEU A 126 7.05 -15.69 -1.07
N ALA A 127 7.97 -16.15 -0.24
CA ALA A 127 8.04 -15.73 1.15
C ALA A 127 9.47 -15.37 1.55
N ALA A 128 9.61 -14.41 2.45
CA ALA A 128 10.89 -14.17 3.11
C ALA A 128 11.33 -15.45 3.83
N ARG A 129 12.60 -15.85 3.66
CA ARG A 129 13.15 -17.02 4.34
C ARG A 129 13.12 -16.85 5.86
N ARG A 130 13.47 -15.64 6.33
CA ARG A 130 13.38 -15.22 7.73
C ARG A 130 12.93 -13.78 7.88
N MET A 131 12.38 -13.48 9.05
CA MET A 131 11.98 -12.15 9.50
C MET A 131 12.36 -12.03 10.99
N GLY A 132 13.44 -11.31 11.29
CA GLY A 132 14.09 -11.37 12.59
C GLY A 132 14.58 -12.80 12.87
N ASP A 133 14.15 -13.33 14.01
CA ASP A 133 14.42 -14.72 14.43
C ASP A 133 13.41 -15.73 13.87
N VAL A 134 12.31 -15.27 13.27
CA VAL A 134 11.25 -16.15 12.75
C VAL A 134 11.66 -16.74 11.41
N GLN A 135 11.63 -18.07 11.30
CA GLN A 135 11.97 -18.85 10.08
C GLN A 135 10.70 -19.40 9.41
N SER A 136 9.93 -18.55 8.73
CA SER A 136 8.59 -18.91 8.22
C SER A 136 8.59 -19.85 7.01
N LEU A 137 9.68 -19.88 6.23
CA LEU A 137 9.70 -20.61 4.96
C LEU A 137 9.71 -22.14 5.11
N ARG A 138 10.32 -22.68 6.16
CA ARG A 138 10.36 -24.14 6.40
C ARG A 138 8.97 -24.71 6.76
N PRO A 139 8.24 -24.17 7.76
CA PRO A 139 6.87 -24.61 8.03
C PRO A 139 5.94 -24.42 6.84
N LEU A 140 6.07 -23.29 6.11
CA LEU A 140 5.28 -23.03 4.90
C LEU A 140 5.47 -24.13 3.85
N ARG A 141 6.72 -24.56 3.62
CA ARG A 141 7.03 -25.65 2.69
C ARG A 141 6.32 -26.94 3.05
N HIS A 142 6.33 -27.30 4.33
CA HIS A 142 5.68 -28.52 4.82
C HIS A 142 4.16 -28.47 4.61
N LEU A 143 3.53 -27.34 4.92
CA LEU A 143 2.08 -27.16 4.75
C LEU A 143 1.64 -27.20 3.28
N VAL A 144 2.45 -26.65 2.38
CA VAL A 144 2.17 -26.72 0.93
C VAL A 144 2.24 -28.16 0.41
N ASP A 145 3.15 -28.99 0.94
CA ASP A 145 3.23 -30.41 0.57
C ASP A 145 2.00 -31.21 1.05
N GLU A 146 1.32 -30.74 2.11
CA GLU A 146 0.09 -31.35 2.65
C GLU A 146 -1.20 -30.75 2.06
N SER A 147 -1.12 -29.56 1.46
CA SER A 147 -2.25 -28.85 0.88
C SER A 147 -2.79 -29.59 -0.35
N ILE A 148 -4.11 -29.53 -0.52
CA ILE A 148 -4.79 -30.09 -1.70
C ILE A 148 -4.83 -29.13 -2.89
N ALA A 149 -4.41 -27.88 -2.72
CA ALA A 149 -4.38 -26.90 -3.80
C ALA A 149 -3.20 -27.12 -4.76
N ASP A 150 -3.39 -26.69 -6.01
CA ASP A 150 -2.39 -26.70 -7.08
C ASP A 150 -1.38 -25.53 -6.93
N ILE A 151 -0.74 -25.45 -5.75
CA ILE A 151 0.38 -24.55 -5.47
C ILE A 151 1.65 -25.22 -5.99
N ARG A 152 2.13 -24.77 -7.15
CA ARG A 152 3.19 -25.46 -7.90
C ARG A 152 4.59 -25.11 -7.43
N PHE A 153 4.77 -23.93 -6.86
CA PHE A 153 6.09 -23.40 -6.56
C PHE A 153 6.10 -22.61 -5.26
N ILE A 154 7.18 -22.78 -4.51
CA ILE A 154 7.55 -21.92 -3.39
C ILE A 154 8.89 -21.28 -3.73
N GLY A 155 8.97 -19.96 -3.60
CA GLY A 155 10.17 -19.18 -3.89
C GLY A 155 10.61 -18.29 -2.74
N ALA A 156 11.89 -17.92 -2.73
CA ALA A 156 12.45 -16.98 -1.75
C ALA A 156 13.73 -16.32 -2.27
N PHE A 157 14.08 -15.17 -1.70
CA PHE A 157 15.41 -14.56 -1.81
C PHE A 157 16.32 -15.02 -0.67
N GLY A 158 17.63 -14.84 -0.84
CA GLY A 158 18.64 -15.26 0.13
C GLY A 158 19.29 -16.62 -0.15
N ALA A 159 20.16 -17.03 0.77
CA ALA A 159 20.91 -18.28 0.74
C ALA A 159 20.28 -19.35 1.66
N ASP A 160 20.80 -20.57 1.61
CA ASP A 160 20.42 -21.68 2.51
C ASP A 160 18.92 -21.99 2.54
N LEU A 161 18.30 -21.98 1.35
CA LEU A 161 16.88 -22.25 1.19
C LEU A 161 16.53 -23.72 1.44
N PRO A 162 15.34 -24.03 2.00
CA PRO A 162 14.85 -25.40 2.13
C PRO A 162 14.76 -26.09 0.76
N GLY A 163 14.96 -27.41 0.73
CA GLY A 163 14.83 -28.21 -0.49
C GLY A 163 13.47 -28.04 -1.18
N GLY A 164 13.47 -27.96 -2.52
CA GLY A 164 12.27 -27.70 -3.31
C GLY A 164 11.87 -26.22 -3.41
N THR A 165 12.62 -25.32 -2.76
CA THR A 165 12.42 -23.86 -2.92
C THR A 165 13.15 -23.36 -4.16
N VAL A 166 12.47 -22.57 -4.98
CA VAL A 166 13.06 -21.85 -6.10
C VAL A 166 13.76 -20.59 -5.56
N SER A 167 15.07 -20.49 -5.72
CA SER A 167 15.79 -19.26 -5.37
C SER A 167 15.43 -18.13 -6.33
N PHE A 168 15.33 -16.90 -5.81
CA PHE A 168 15.24 -15.64 -6.55
C PHE A 168 16.49 -14.74 -6.37
N GLU A 169 17.49 -15.20 -5.61
CA GLU A 169 18.66 -14.39 -5.25
C GLU A 169 19.53 -14.01 -6.45
N ASP A 170 19.77 -14.94 -7.37
CA ASP A 170 20.54 -14.73 -8.60
C ASP A 170 19.82 -13.88 -9.65
N CYS A 171 18.54 -13.50 -9.44
CA CYS A 171 17.90 -12.46 -10.25
C CYS A 171 18.47 -11.06 -9.96
N ILE A 172 19.26 -10.91 -8.90
CA ILE A 172 19.72 -9.62 -8.41
C ILE A 172 21.20 -9.48 -8.74
N GLY A 173 21.58 -8.35 -9.35
CA GLY A 173 22.97 -8.04 -9.69
C GLY A 173 23.52 -8.73 -10.96
N TYR A 174 22.81 -9.71 -11.52
CA TYR A 174 23.18 -10.36 -12.78
C TYR A 174 22.11 -10.13 -13.85
N PRO A 175 22.32 -9.22 -14.81
CA PRO A 175 21.38 -9.01 -15.89
C PRO A 175 21.29 -10.27 -16.74
N ARG A 176 20.11 -10.89 -16.81
CA ARG A 176 19.83 -11.93 -17.80
C ARG A 176 19.72 -11.28 -19.18
N THR A 177 20.48 -11.80 -20.15
CA THR A 177 20.36 -11.42 -21.55
C THR A 177 19.08 -12.02 -22.13
N GLY A 178 18.06 -11.20 -22.32
CA GLY A 178 16.79 -11.59 -22.92
C GLY A 178 15.61 -10.83 -22.30
N VAL A 179 14.91 -10.02 -23.09
CA VAL A 179 13.73 -9.28 -22.61
C VAL A 179 12.54 -10.24 -22.62
N ILE A 180 12.21 -10.82 -21.47
CA ILE A 180 10.92 -11.47 -21.28
C ILE A 180 9.94 -10.40 -20.81
N THR A 181 9.13 -9.90 -21.73
CA THR A 181 7.93 -9.13 -21.39
C THR A 181 6.75 -9.91 -21.92
N ARG A 182 5.90 -10.43 -21.04
CA ARG A 182 4.54 -10.79 -21.48
C ARG A 182 3.79 -9.47 -21.59
N LEU A 183 3.81 -8.87 -22.78
CA LEU A 183 2.95 -7.72 -23.05
C LEU A 183 1.51 -8.18 -22.84
N SER A 184 0.82 -7.55 -21.89
CA SER A 184 -0.64 -7.71 -21.78
C SER A 184 -1.23 -7.28 -23.12
N ARG A 185 -1.88 -8.21 -23.82
CA ARG A 185 -2.54 -7.95 -25.11
C ARG A 185 -3.91 -7.30 -24.93
N ARG A 186 -4.25 -6.87 -23.71
CA ARG A 186 -5.52 -6.22 -23.41
C ARG A 186 -5.58 -4.86 -24.10
N GLU A 187 -6.78 -4.52 -24.57
CA GLU A 187 -7.05 -3.20 -25.14
C GLU A 187 -6.90 -2.09 -24.10
N ARG A 188 -7.19 -2.39 -22.83
CA ARG A 188 -7.03 -1.49 -21.67
C ARG A 188 -6.18 -2.15 -20.58
N PRO A 189 -4.84 -2.14 -20.73
CA PRO A 189 -3.96 -2.78 -19.76
C PRO A 189 -3.99 -2.09 -18.39
N GLU A 190 -4.35 -0.82 -18.30
CA GLU A 190 -4.47 -0.08 -17.05
C GLU A 190 -5.64 -0.53 -16.17
N ASP A 191 -6.68 -1.10 -16.77
CA ASP A 191 -7.84 -1.66 -16.09
C ASP A 191 -7.63 -3.16 -15.73
N SER A 192 -6.42 -3.70 -15.97
CA SER A 192 -6.06 -5.06 -15.55
C SER A 192 -5.58 -5.10 -14.09
N LEU A 193 -5.89 -6.21 -13.39
CA LEU A 193 -5.45 -6.45 -12.02
C LEU A 193 -3.93 -6.44 -11.93
N ALA A 194 -3.40 -5.73 -10.94
CA ALA A 194 -1.97 -5.60 -10.72
C ALA A 194 -1.54 -6.27 -9.42
N ILE A 195 -2.11 -5.80 -8.30
CA ILE A 195 -1.78 -6.28 -6.95
C ILE A 195 -3.08 -6.38 -6.15
N MET A 196 -3.25 -7.50 -5.46
CA MET A 196 -4.29 -7.74 -4.47
C MET A 196 -3.69 -7.61 -3.07
N THR A 197 -4.42 -6.98 -2.14
CA THR A 197 -4.06 -6.89 -0.72
C THR A 197 -5.10 -7.63 0.13
N ILE A 198 -4.78 -7.98 1.38
CA ILE A 198 -5.75 -8.59 2.30
C ILE A 198 -6.22 -7.52 3.27
N ASP A 199 -7.53 -7.30 3.30
CA ASP A 199 -8.17 -6.51 4.35
C ASP A 199 -8.79 -7.45 5.38
N ARG A 200 -8.83 -6.98 6.63
CA ARG A 200 -9.64 -7.63 7.65
C ARG A 200 -11.05 -7.05 7.55
N GLY A 201 -12.08 -7.87 7.64
CA GLY A 201 -13.48 -7.45 7.65
C GLY A 201 -14.13 -7.66 9.02
N LEU A 202 -15.39 -7.24 9.15
CA LEU A 202 -16.18 -7.55 10.35
C LEU A 202 -16.41 -9.07 10.50
N ASP A 203 -16.73 -9.72 9.38
CA ASP A 203 -17.12 -11.14 9.33
C ASP A 203 -15.96 -12.08 8.99
N GLY A 204 -14.86 -11.54 8.44
CA GLY A 204 -13.68 -12.30 8.04
C GLY A 204 -12.78 -11.49 7.08
N ASP A 205 -11.62 -12.03 6.77
CA ASP A 205 -10.65 -11.43 5.86
C ASP A 205 -11.09 -11.57 4.39
N PHE A 206 -10.85 -10.55 3.59
CA PHE A 206 -11.11 -10.56 2.15
C PHE A 206 -9.92 -9.98 1.38
N ALA A 207 -9.64 -10.57 0.22
CA ALA A 207 -8.66 -10.03 -0.71
C ALA A 207 -9.28 -8.90 -1.53
N VAL A 208 -8.68 -7.72 -1.46
CA VAL A 208 -9.06 -6.54 -2.24
C VAL A 208 -8.26 -6.49 -3.52
N ALA A 209 -8.92 -6.55 -4.66
CA ALA A 209 -8.27 -6.60 -5.96
C ALA A 209 -8.20 -5.21 -6.59
N ARG A 210 -6.98 -4.76 -6.90
CA ARG A 210 -6.73 -3.47 -7.54
C ARG A 210 -6.07 -3.58 -8.90
N THR A 211 -6.62 -2.81 -9.82
CA THR A 211 -6.07 -2.53 -11.14
C THR A 211 -4.89 -1.58 -11.08
N HIS A 212 -4.14 -1.46 -12.18
CA HIS A 212 -3.09 -0.45 -12.29
C HIS A 212 -3.63 0.98 -12.12
N ARG A 213 -4.79 1.27 -12.69
CA ARG A 213 -5.47 2.58 -12.58
C ARG A 213 -5.80 2.93 -11.14
N GLU A 214 -6.38 2.00 -10.38
CA GLU A 214 -6.75 2.24 -8.97
C GLU A 214 -5.51 2.46 -8.10
N TRP A 215 -4.43 1.70 -8.33
CA TRP A 215 -3.15 1.93 -7.65
C TRP A 215 -2.56 3.31 -7.95
N HIS A 216 -2.60 3.74 -9.22
CA HIS A 216 -2.15 5.06 -9.62
C HIS A 216 -3.00 6.15 -8.95
N ALA A 217 -4.33 6.02 -8.95
CA ALA A 217 -5.23 6.98 -8.33
C ALA A 217 -4.99 7.12 -6.81
N ALA A 218 -4.80 6.00 -6.10
CA ALA A 218 -4.45 6.03 -4.67
C ALA A 218 -3.13 6.76 -4.40
N SER A 219 -2.11 6.53 -5.23
CA SER A 219 -0.82 7.21 -5.13
C SER A 219 -0.90 8.69 -5.47
N SER A 220 -1.74 9.09 -6.44
CA SER A 220 -1.91 10.50 -6.83
C SER A 220 -2.36 11.40 -5.68
N VAL A 221 -3.20 10.89 -4.76
CA VAL A 221 -3.59 11.62 -3.54
C VAL A 221 -2.37 11.98 -2.70
N LEU A 222 -1.49 11.00 -2.48
CA LEU A 222 -0.28 11.16 -1.68
C LEU A 222 0.75 12.03 -2.39
N VAL A 223 1.00 11.79 -3.69
CA VAL A 223 1.97 12.52 -4.50
C VAL A 223 1.64 14.01 -4.57
N ALA A 224 0.37 14.35 -4.79
CA ALA A 224 -0.07 15.75 -4.88
C ALA A 224 0.11 16.49 -3.54
N GLU A 225 -0.37 15.91 -2.44
CA GLU A 225 -0.29 16.51 -1.10
C GLU A 225 1.16 16.62 -0.58
N LEU A 226 1.97 15.59 -0.83
CA LEU A 226 3.39 15.62 -0.51
C LEU A 226 4.18 16.52 -1.49
N GLY A 227 3.69 16.78 -2.69
CA GLY A 227 4.47 17.47 -3.73
C GLY A 227 5.69 16.66 -4.16
N LEU A 228 5.56 15.33 -4.20
CA LEU A 228 6.66 14.46 -4.60
C LEU A 228 7.03 14.70 -6.05
N SER A 229 8.33 14.70 -6.32
CA SER A 229 8.88 14.86 -7.66
C SER A 229 10.12 13.98 -7.83
N ARG A 230 10.69 13.99 -9.02
CA ARG A 230 11.91 13.25 -9.34
C ARG A 230 13.11 13.62 -8.46
N THR A 231 13.13 14.84 -7.89
CA THR A 231 14.21 15.28 -7.00
C THR A 231 13.98 14.89 -5.54
N SER A 232 12.80 14.38 -5.21
CA SER A 232 12.47 13.92 -3.85
C SER A 232 13.29 12.69 -3.48
N ARG A 233 13.58 12.57 -2.18
CA ARG A 233 14.17 11.39 -1.56
C ARG A 233 13.25 10.94 -0.45
N LEU A 234 12.45 9.92 -0.72
CA LEU A 234 11.38 9.44 0.12
C LEU A 234 11.88 8.32 1.04
N LEU A 235 11.94 8.58 2.34
CA LEU A 235 12.17 7.56 3.37
C LEU A 235 10.84 6.98 3.82
N CYS A 236 10.63 5.69 3.55
CA CYS A 236 9.36 5.02 3.77
C CYS A 236 9.55 3.83 4.71
N PRO A 237 9.16 3.94 6.00
CA PRO A 237 9.07 2.82 6.93
C PRO A 237 7.83 1.93 6.76
N MET A 238 6.91 2.28 5.84
CA MET A 238 5.71 1.49 5.60
C MET A 238 6.04 0.21 4.82
N ALA A 239 5.77 -0.96 5.41
CA ALA A 239 5.91 -2.22 4.69
C ALA A 239 4.96 -2.29 3.49
N PRO A 240 5.38 -2.92 2.37
CA PRO A 240 4.57 -3.04 1.17
C PRO A 240 3.51 -4.14 1.31
N SER A 241 2.89 -4.27 2.49
CA SER A 241 1.92 -5.31 2.88
C SER A 241 0.45 -4.92 2.70
N GLY A 242 0.18 -3.69 2.23
CA GLY A 242 -1.17 -3.15 2.07
C GLY A 242 -1.16 -1.80 1.36
N LEU A 243 -2.34 -1.19 1.24
CA LEU A 243 -2.63 0.03 0.49
C LEU A 243 -1.68 1.16 0.86
N ALA A 244 -1.49 1.39 2.16
CA ALA A 244 -0.64 2.45 2.69
C ALA A 244 0.81 2.38 2.19
N GLY A 245 1.46 1.22 2.33
CA GLY A 245 2.85 1.05 1.93
C GLY A 245 3.03 0.90 0.42
N LEU A 246 2.07 0.27 -0.27
CA LEU A 246 2.12 0.12 -1.73
C LEU A 246 1.86 1.45 -2.44
N ALA A 247 0.78 2.17 -2.11
CA ALA A 247 0.49 3.46 -2.74
C ALA A 247 1.53 4.52 -2.33
N GLY A 248 1.87 4.60 -1.05
CA GLY A 248 2.79 5.60 -0.51
C GLY A 248 4.26 5.35 -0.80
N GLY A 249 4.69 4.08 -0.84
CA GLY A 249 6.05 3.70 -1.18
C GLY A 249 6.20 3.35 -2.66
N LEU A 250 5.79 2.13 -3.02
CA LEU A 250 6.05 1.55 -4.35
C LEU A 250 5.50 2.40 -5.50
N VAL A 251 4.20 2.73 -5.48
CA VAL A 251 3.55 3.40 -6.62
C VAL A 251 3.95 4.88 -6.70
N SER A 252 4.06 5.58 -5.56
CA SER A 252 4.55 6.97 -5.53
C SER A 252 5.99 7.10 -6.02
N TRP A 253 6.83 6.11 -5.73
CA TRP A 253 8.19 6.04 -6.27
C TRP A 253 8.21 5.86 -7.80
N LEU A 254 7.39 4.93 -8.31
CA LEU A 254 7.29 4.66 -9.75
C LEU A 254 6.74 5.86 -10.54
N SER A 255 5.69 6.52 -10.02
CA SER A 255 5.00 7.62 -10.69
C SER A 255 5.84 8.89 -10.76
N THR A 256 6.64 9.15 -9.72
CA THR A 256 7.46 10.38 -9.62
C THR A 256 8.89 10.19 -10.13
N GLY A 257 9.38 8.95 -10.17
CA GLY A 257 10.78 8.65 -10.51
C GLY A 257 11.78 9.13 -9.44
N CYS A 258 11.31 9.36 -8.21
CA CYS A 258 12.12 9.81 -7.07
C CYS A 258 13.06 8.71 -6.55
N GLN A 259 13.85 9.01 -5.52
CA GLN A 259 14.59 7.98 -4.79
C GLN A 259 13.75 7.43 -3.65
N LEU A 260 13.60 6.10 -3.56
CA LEU A 260 12.94 5.41 -2.45
C LEU A 260 13.99 4.78 -1.52
N ILE A 261 13.93 5.16 -0.25
CA ILE A 261 14.75 4.61 0.83
C ILE A 261 13.81 3.82 1.74
N LEU A 262 14.03 2.52 1.82
CA LEU A 262 13.23 1.62 2.63
C LEU A 262 13.77 1.58 4.06
N HIS A 263 12.84 1.48 5.00
CA HIS A 263 13.12 1.28 6.41
C HIS A 263 12.23 0.17 6.93
N GLN A 264 12.78 -0.80 7.66
CA GLN A 264 12.07 -2.00 8.08
C GLN A 264 12.51 -2.39 9.47
N ALA A 265 11.53 -2.84 10.28
CA ALA A 265 11.60 -2.85 11.74
C ALA A 265 11.99 -1.45 12.22
N PHE A 266 11.00 -0.66 12.65
CA PHE A 266 11.25 0.75 12.93
C PHE A 266 12.30 0.92 14.03
N ASP A 267 13.41 1.56 13.69
CA ASP A 267 14.48 1.94 14.61
C ASP A 267 14.85 3.41 14.38
N ALA A 268 14.61 4.25 15.40
CA ALA A 268 14.81 5.69 15.30
C ALA A 268 16.27 6.09 15.03
N THR A 269 17.24 5.31 15.52
CA THR A 269 18.66 5.57 15.32
C THR A 269 19.04 5.31 13.87
N VAL A 270 18.65 4.16 13.33
CA VAL A 270 18.86 3.81 11.92
C VAL A 270 18.12 4.81 11.02
N PHE A 271 16.90 5.19 11.37
CA PHE A 271 16.12 6.18 10.65
C PHE A 271 16.85 7.53 10.54
N ALA A 272 17.36 8.06 11.66
CA ALA A 272 18.13 9.31 11.69
C ALA A 272 19.43 9.22 10.86
N VAL A 273 20.12 8.07 10.93
CA VAL A 273 21.30 7.80 10.11
C VAL A 273 20.94 7.82 8.62
N GLN A 274 19.86 7.16 8.22
CA GLN A 274 19.39 7.16 6.82
C GLN A 274 18.99 8.56 6.36
N MET A 275 18.29 9.34 7.19
CA MET A 275 17.94 10.74 6.88
C MET A 275 19.18 11.56 6.52
N THR A 276 20.23 11.44 7.32
CA THR A 276 21.48 12.17 7.12
C THR A 276 22.25 11.64 5.91
N MET A 277 22.46 10.32 5.84
CA MET A 277 23.24 9.65 4.79
C MET A 277 22.66 9.88 3.40
N HIS A 278 21.33 9.88 3.28
CA HIS A 278 20.64 10.02 2.01
C HIS A 278 20.20 11.44 1.71
N GLY A 279 20.27 12.36 2.69
CA GLY A 279 19.73 13.71 2.54
C GLY A 279 18.24 13.68 2.19
N VAL A 280 17.49 12.91 2.99
CA VAL A 280 16.05 12.68 2.84
C VAL A 280 15.31 14.01 2.81
N THR A 281 14.38 14.14 1.86
CA THR A 281 13.54 15.34 1.72
C THR A 281 12.10 15.06 2.12
N HIS A 282 11.64 13.81 2.02
CA HIS A 282 10.29 13.43 2.40
C HIS A 282 10.32 12.16 3.24
N ALA A 283 9.49 12.08 4.26
CA ALA A 283 9.23 10.84 4.96
C ALA A 283 7.72 10.60 5.11
N LEU A 284 7.31 9.34 5.02
CA LEU A 284 5.90 8.93 5.10
C LEU A 284 5.78 7.79 6.12
N LEU A 285 5.21 8.07 7.28
CA LEU A 285 5.28 7.19 8.45
C LEU A 285 3.89 6.79 8.94
N PRO A 286 3.76 5.69 9.71
CA PRO A 286 2.59 5.50 10.55
C PRO A 286 2.41 6.71 11.47
N ASP A 287 1.18 7.18 11.66
CA ASP A 287 0.87 8.36 12.48
C ASP A 287 1.48 8.29 13.89
N ALA A 288 1.40 7.11 14.53
CA ALA A 288 1.96 6.91 15.87
C ALA A 288 3.49 7.13 15.90
N VAL A 289 4.20 6.71 14.85
CA VAL A 289 5.64 6.87 14.72
C VAL A 289 6.00 8.33 14.42
N LEU A 290 5.21 9.01 13.58
CA LEU A 290 5.36 10.45 13.35
C LEU A 290 5.23 11.23 14.66
N ARG A 291 4.20 10.97 15.45
CA ARG A 291 3.97 11.67 16.73
C ARG A 291 5.10 11.43 17.74
N ALA A 292 5.57 10.19 17.85
CA ALA A 292 6.72 9.87 18.70
C ALA A 292 7.98 10.59 18.22
N GLY A 293 8.29 10.50 16.92
CA GLY A 293 9.46 11.16 16.33
C GLY A 293 9.45 12.69 16.46
N LEU A 294 8.28 13.33 16.40
CA LEU A 294 8.16 14.77 16.64
C LEU A 294 8.44 15.14 18.09
N THR A 295 7.98 14.32 19.03
CA THR A 295 8.24 14.51 20.48
C THR A 295 9.73 14.38 20.79
N ASP A 296 10.39 13.41 20.13
CA ASP A 296 11.82 13.11 20.36
C ASP A 296 12.77 13.97 19.50
N GLY A 297 12.25 14.86 18.66
CA GLY A 297 13.07 15.71 17.78
C GLY A 297 13.76 14.97 16.64
N LEU A 298 13.23 13.82 16.22
CA LEU A 298 13.82 12.95 15.18
C LEU A 298 13.94 13.65 13.81
N PHE A 299 13.08 14.63 13.54
CA PHE A 299 12.96 15.27 12.24
C PHE A 299 13.77 16.57 12.09
N ASP A 300 14.78 16.78 12.93
CA ASP A 300 15.69 17.94 12.86
C ASP A 300 16.67 17.82 11.68
N SER A 301 16.19 18.12 10.46
CA SER A 301 17.00 18.13 9.25
C SER A 301 16.59 19.27 8.33
N ARG A 302 17.55 20.14 7.99
CA ARG A 302 17.34 21.25 7.03
C ARG A 302 17.01 20.81 5.61
N LYS A 303 17.19 19.54 5.26
CA LYS A 303 16.83 18.99 3.94
C LYS A 303 15.41 18.46 3.89
N LEU A 304 14.79 18.24 5.05
CA LEU A 304 13.44 17.69 5.14
C LEU A 304 12.44 18.76 4.71
N GLU A 305 11.71 18.48 3.63
CA GLU A 305 10.69 19.35 3.07
C GLU A 305 9.31 19.02 3.66
N LYS A 306 8.98 17.72 3.82
CA LYS A 306 7.72 17.28 4.45
C LYS A 306 7.87 15.96 5.20
N VAL A 307 7.05 15.79 6.23
CA VAL A 307 6.93 14.54 6.99
C VAL A 307 5.46 14.17 7.16
N ALA A 308 4.99 13.11 6.51
CA ALA A 308 3.58 12.76 6.48
C ALA A 308 3.21 11.62 7.41
N GLY A 309 2.00 11.70 7.96
CA GLY A 309 1.39 10.69 8.83
C GLY A 309 0.29 9.92 8.13
N LEU A 310 0.35 8.59 8.21
CA LEU A 310 -0.71 7.68 7.77
C LEU A 310 -1.43 7.11 8.99
N ALA A 311 -2.69 7.52 9.18
CA ALA A 311 -3.52 7.11 10.30
C ALA A 311 -4.46 5.97 9.89
N ARG A 312 -4.22 4.77 10.43
CA ARG A 312 -5.22 3.67 10.42
C ARG A 312 -6.27 3.82 11.54
N ALA A 313 -6.02 4.69 12.52
CA ALA A 313 -6.97 5.07 13.57
C ALA A 313 -7.22 6.58 13.55
N PRO A 314 -7.85 7.11 12.49
CA PRO A 314 -7.97 8.56 12.28
C PRO A 314 -8.74 9.31 13.38
N HIS A 315 -9.67 8.65 14.08
CA HIS A 315 -10.37 9.21 15.25
C HIS A 315 -9.44 9.54 16.43
N ALA A 316 -8.28 8.87 16.51
CA ALA A 316 -7.29 9.04 17.57
C ALA A 316 -6.06 9.85 17.11
N ALA A 317 -6.02 10.24 15.82
CA ALA A 317 -4.96 11.08 15.30
C ALA A 317 -5.12 12.50 15.85
N VAL A 318 -3.99 13.14 16.15
CA VAL A 318 -3.94 14.48 16.73
C VAL A 318 -3.07 15.35 15.86
N VAL A 319 -3.50 16.58 15.60
CA VAL A 319 -2.72 17.54 14.81
C VAL A 319 -1.37 17.77 15.51
N PRO A 320 -0.24 17.54 14.84
CA PRO A 320 1.04 17.68 15.52
C PRO A 320 1.35 19.14 15.82
N ALA A 321 1.72 19.41 17.07
CA ALA A 321 2.25 20.71 17.46
C ALA A 321 3.73 20.81 17.06
N ASN A 322 4.14 21.98 16.57
CA ASN A 322 5.55 22.34 16.35
C ASN A 322 6.34 21.40 15.42
N ALA A 323 5.74 20.93 14.33
CA ALA A 323 6.49 20.19 13.31
C ALA A 323 7.56 21.08 12.64
N PRO A 324 8.81 20.59 12.45
CA PRO A 324 9.90 21.39 11.88
C PRO A 324 9.71 21.70 10.38
N CYS A 325 8.79 21.00 9.73
CA CYS A 325 8.37 21.18 8.35
C CYS A 325 6.87 20.84 8.23
N PRO A 326 6.19 21.16 7.09
CA PRO A 326 4.81 20.75 6.88
C PRO A 326 4.61 19.25 7.08
N ALA A 327 3.51 18.90 7.77
CA ALA A 327 3.17 17.53 8.12
C ALA A 327 1.76 17.16 7.66
N PRO A 328 1.56 16.81 6.37
CA PRO A 328 0.25 16.39 5.90
C PRO A 328 -0.13 15.02 6.48
N HIS A 329 -1.42 14.82 6.77
CA HIS A 329 -1.94 13.59 7.36
C HIS A 329 -2.98 12.97 6.43
N PHE A 330 -3.06 11.65 6.45
CA PHE A 330 -4.00 10.90 5.64
C PHE A 330 -4.62 9.79 6.47
N ALA A 331 -5.93 9.60 6.30
CA ALA A 331 -6.60 8.42 6.80
C ALA A 331 -6.43 7.27 5.81
N VAL A 332 -5.99 6.12 6.31
CA VAL A 332 -5.95 4.86 5.57
C VAL A 332 -7.13 4.04 6.03
N LEU A 333 -8.18 4.00 5.21
CA LEU A 333 -9.47 3.42 5.57
C LEU A 333 -9.50 1.96 5.11
N GLY A 334 -8.90 1.11 5.94
CA GLY A 334 -8.67 -0.30 5.61
C GLY A 334 -7.79 -0.45 4.37
N GLU A 335 -8.13 -1.42 3.53
CA GLU A 335 -7.55 -1.57 2.21
C GLU A 335 -8.50 -1.02 1.14
N ILE A 336 -9.31 0.00 1.44
CA ILE A 336 -10.34 0.56 0.53
C ILE A 336 -9.87 1.87 -0.09
N GLY A 337 -9.42 2.83 0.72
CA GLY A 337 -8.98 4.13 0.21
C GLY A 337 -8.12 4.95 1.18
N ILE A 338 -7.45 5.95 0.63
CA ILE A 338 -6.64 6.95 1.32
C ILE A 338 -7.27 8.33 1.10
N VAL A 339 -7.52 9.04 2.20
CA VAL A 339 -8.18 10.36 2.19
C VAL A 339 -7.34 11.37 2.96
N PRO A 340 -7.06 12.57 2.43
CA PRO A 340 -6.40 13.63 3.18
C PRO A 340 -7.19 14.04 4.43
N MET A 341 -6.45 14.30 5.50
CA MET A 341 -6.98 14.79 6.77
C MET A 341 -6.65 16.27 6.90
N ARG A 342 -7.63 17.08 7.31
CA ARG A 342 -7.50 18.51 7.57
C ARG A 342 -7.67 18.81 9.04
N ALA A 343 -6.79 19.66 9.56
CA ALA A 343 -6.83 20.09 10.94
C ALA A 343 -8.14 20.83 11.23
N LEU A 344 -8.72 20.55 12.38
CA LEU A 344 -9.92 21.21 12.90
C LEU A 344 -9.56 22.10 14.08
N ASP A 345 -10.42 23.08 14.37
CA ASP A 345 -10.23 24.01 15.49
C ASP A 345 -10.18 23.31 16.86
N ASN A 346 -10.77 22.13 16.97
CA ASN A 346 -10.76 21.31 18.19
C ASN A 346 -9.46 20.51 18.38
N GLY A 347 -8.46 20.68 17.51
CA GLY A 347 -7.17 19.96 17.54
C GLY A 347 -7.19 18.54 16.97
N GLY A 348 -8.37 18.08 16.52
CA GLY A 348 -8.53 16.82 15.79
C GLY A 348 -8.45 17.01 14.28
N PHE A 349 -8.84 15.97 13.55
CA PHE A 349 -8.86 15.96 12.09
C PHE A 349 -10.26 15.70 11.52
N GLY A 350 -10.56 16.34 10.40
CA GLY A 350 -11.67 16.02 9.52
C GLY A 350 -11.15 15.45 8.19
N LEU A 351 -11.97 14.64 7.52
CA LEU A 351 -11.67 14.07 6.21
C LEU A 351 -12.25 14.91 5.10
N GLU A 352 -11.46 15.14 4.05
CA GLU A 352 -12.00 15.75 2.83
C GLU A 352 -13.08 14.87 2.20
N VAL A 353 -14.24 15.46 1.93
CA VAL A 353 -15.37 14.78 1.27
C VAL A 353 -15.00 14.39 -0.17
N THR A 354 -14.32 15.27 -0.90
CA THR A 354 -13.99 15.02 -2.31
C THR A 354 -12.56 15.44 -2.58
N VAL A 355 -11.77 14.51 -3.13
CA VAL A 355 -10.41 14.78 -3.61
C VAL A 355 -10.44 14.73 -5.13
N ALA A 356 -10.34 15.90 -5.76
CA ALA A 356 -10.37 16.02 -7.20
C ALA A 356 -9.13 15.38 -7.87
N SER A 357 -9.32 14.90 -9.09
CA SER A 357 -8.22 14.57 -9.98
C SER A 357 -7.61 15.86 -10.55
N GLN A 358 -6.29 15.90 -10.75
CA GLN A 358 -5.64 17.03 -11.44
C GLN A 358 -5.97 17.08 -12.94
N GLU A 359 -6.36 15.94 -13.51
CA GLU A 359 -6.88 15.84 -14.88
C GLU A 359 -8.41 15.96 -14.85
N ASP A 360 -9.02 16.55 -15.90
CA ASP A 360 -10.48 16.65 -16.14
C ASP A 360 -11.15 15.26 -16.26
N ALA A 361 -11.04 14.48 -15.18
CA ALA A 361 -11.56 13.14 -15.07
C ALA A 361 -13.02 13.18 -14.62
N ILE A 362 -13.82 12.25 -15.15
CA ILE A 362 -15.25 12.15 -14.88
C ILE A 362 -15.53 11.85 -13.39
N LEU A 363 -14.60 11.17 -12.71
CA LEU A 363 -14.70 10.82 -11.30
C LEU A 363 -13.56 11.44 -10.47
N PRO A 364 -13.80 11.82 -9.21
CA PRO A 364 -12.75 12.23 -8.30
C PRO A 364 -11.80 11.06 -7.99
N LEU A 365 -10.61 11.37 -7.45
CA LEU A 365 -9.69 10.34 -6.96
C LEU A 365 -10.35 9.54 -5.84
N VAL A 366 -11.03 10.23 -4.91
CA VAL A 366 -11.90 9.65 -3.90
C VAL A 366 -13.01 10.63 -3.52
N GLU A 367 -14.16 10.06 -3.23
CA GLU A 367 -15.29 10.72 -2.61
C GLU A 367 -15.68 9.92 -1.37
N ALA A 368 -15.94 10.62 -0.27
CA ALA A 368 -16.32 10.07 1.01
C ALA A 368 -17.75 10.49 1.36
N GLY A 369 -18.55 9.52 1.82
CA GLY A 369 -19.95 9.72 2.18
C GLY A 369 -20.30 8.94 3.44
N ILE A 370 -21.45 9.23 4.02
CA ILE A 370 -21.98 8.52 5.18
C ILE A 370 -23.21 7.73 4.74
N GLU A 371 -23.20 6.43 4.99
CA GLU A 371 -24.34 5.55 4.75
C GLU A 371 -25.48 5.83 5.74
N GLU A 372 -26.69 5.37 5.43
CA GLU A 372 -27.81 5.37 6.38
C GLU A 372 -27.47 4.63 7.69
N SER A 373 -26.55 3.66 7.62
CA SER A 373 -26.03 2.91 8.76
C SER A 373 -25.20 3.78 9.70
N GLY A 374 -24.74 4.97 9.30
CA GLY A 374 -23.81 5.82 10.04
C GLY A 374 -22.33 5.48 9.82
N TYR A 375 -22.03 4.51 8.93
CA TYR A 375 -20.66 4.22 8.53
C TYR A 375 -20.20 5.08 7.36
N LEU A 376 -18.92 5.42 7.37
CA LEU A 376 -18.23 6.03 6.26
C LEU A 376 -18.11 5.03 5.10
N ALA A 377 -18.48 5.46 3.90
CA ALA A 377 -18.25 4.75 2.65
C ALA A 377 -17.39 5.60 1.71
N LEU A 378 -16.66 4.95 0.81
CA LEU A 378 -15.84 5.62 -0.21
C LEU A 378 -16.27 5.18 -1.61
N ARG A 379 -16.12 6.06 -2.59
CA ARG A 379 -16.12 5.73 -4.02
C ARG A 379 -15.08 6.56 -4.77
N GLY A 380 -14.92 6.34 -6.07
CA GLY A 380 -14.01 7.12 -6.93
C GLY A 380 -12.88 6.28 -7.52
N GLN A 381 -11.96 6.91 -8.23
CA GLN A 381 -10.97 6.21 -9.06
C GLN A 381 -10.03 5.27 -8.28
N GLN A 382 -9.76 5.55 -7.00
CA GLN A 382 -8.88 4.70 -6.18
C GLN A 382 -9.57 3.52 -5.51
N VAL A 383 -10.91 3.54 -5.46
CA VAL A 383 -11.71 2.61 -4.64
C VAL A 383 -11.95 1.33 -5.45
N PRO A 384 -11.51 0.16 -4.97
CA PRO A 384 -11.62 -1.07 -5.72
C PRO A 384 -13.07 -1.54 -5.85
N GLY A 385 -13.47 -1.92 -7.07
CA GLY A 385 -14.79 -2.49 -7.33
C GLY A 385 -14.88 -4.01 -7.11
N VAL A 386 -13.78 -4.68 -6.76
CA VAL A 386 -13.71 -6.15 -6.72
C VAL A 386 -12.96 -6.63 -5.47
N GLY A 387 -13.53 -7.61 -4.78
CA GLY A 387 -12.88 -8.34 -3.71
C GLY A 387 -13.32 -9.80 -3.66
N PHE A 388 -12.54 -10.64 -2.98
CA PHE A 388 -12.74 -12.09 -2.88
C PHE A 388 -12.64 -12.51 -1.41
N ASP A 389 -13.53 -13.39 -0.97
CA ASP A 389 -13.43 -13.98 0.37
C ASP A 389 -12.17 -14.84 0.49
N VAL A 390 -11.41 -14.63 1.56
CA VAL A 390 -10.24 -15.46 1.89
C VAL A 390 -10.29 -16.03 3.31
N SER A 391 -11.45 -15.93 3.96
CA SER A 391 -11.66 -16.37 5.33
C SER A 391 -12.32 -17.75 5.42
N GLU A 392 -12.41 -18.29 6.62
CA GLU A 392 -13.26 -19.48 6.90
C GLU A 392 -14.75 -19.14 6.99
N ARG A 393 -15.09 -17.85 7.12
CA ARG A 393 -16.44 -17.37 7.40
C ARG A 393 -16.89 -16.53 6.22
N GLU A 394 -17.68 -17.09 5.30
CA GLU A 394 -18.18 -16.46 4.05
C GLU A 394 -18.27 -14.91 4.08
N ALA A 395 -17.13 -14.23 3.88
CA ALA A 395 -16.99 -12.80 4.10
C ALA A 395 -17.13 -12.09 2.77
N SER A 396 -18.17 -11.27 2.63
CA SER A 396 -18.41 -10.53 1.39
C SER A 396 -17.64 -9.21 1.37
N TYR A 397 -17.03 -8.91 0.22
CA TYR A 397 -16.48 -7.58 -0.03
C TYR A 397 -17.61 -6.53 0.09
N PRO A 398 -17.45 -5.45 0.88
CA PRO A 398 -18.55 -4.55 1.25
C PRO A 398 -18.88 -3.52 0.14
N LEU A 399 -19.09 -4.00 -1.08
CA LEU A 399 -19.50 -3.18 -2.23
C LEU A 399 -21.02 -2.96 -2.21
N GLY A 400 -21.42 -1.70 -2.08
CA GLY A 400 -22.79 -1.22 -2.18
C GLY A 400 -23.16 -0.73 -3.59
N ALA A 401 -24.31 -0.04 -3.66
CA ALA A 401 -24.80 0.55 -4.90
C ALA A 401 -23.88 1.68 -5.39
N GLU A 402 -23.90 1.94 -6.70
CA GLU A 402 -23.17 3.05 -7.35
C GLU A 402 -21.64 3.07 -7.08
N GLY A 403 -21.06 1.93 -6.71
CA GLY A 403 -19.63 1.81 -6.46
C GLY A 403 -19.16 2.30 -5.09
N TRP A 404 -20.09 2.56 -4.15
CA TRP A 404 -19.75 2.85 -2.76
C TRP A 404 -19.25 1.59 -2.05
N VAL A 405 -18.14 1.71 -1.32
CA VAL A 405 -17.58 0.62 -0.51
C VAL A 405 -17.55 1.04 0.95
N SER A 406 -18.20 0.26 1.81
CA SER A 406 -18.28 0.55 3.25
C SER A 406 -16.92 0.35 3.91
N THR A 407 -16.49 1.32 4.71
CA THR A 407 -15.20 1.25 5.43
C THR A 407 -15.33 0.68 6.84
N SER A 408 -16.57 0.59 7.34
CA SER A 408 -16.91 0.25 8.73
C SER A 408 -16.31 1.20 9.78
N TYR A 409 -15.93 2.43 9.41
CA TYR A 409 -15.61 3.48 10.38
C TYR A 409 -16.88 4.29 10.67
N PRO A 410 -17.30 4.46 11.94
CA PRO A 410 -18.43 5.33 12.25
C PRO A 410 -18.04 6.78 11.94
N ALA A 411 -18.92 7.51 11.26
CA ALA A 411 -18.68 8.89 10.87
C ALA A 411 -19.88 9.80 11.11
N SER A 412 -19.62 11.10 11.22
CA SER A 412 -20.65 12.14 11.30
C SER A 412 -20.23 13.39 10.53
N GLY A 413 -21.20 14.24 10.21
CA GLY A 413 -21.01 15.47 9.43
C GLY A 413 -21.96 15.56 8.24
N TYR A 414 -22.10 16.75 7.67
CA TYR A 414 -22.87 16.97 6.44
C TYR A 414 -21.91 17.18 5.27
N ALA A 415 -22.05 16.36 4.23
CA ALA A 415 -21.43 16.60 2.94
C ALA A 415 -22.22 17.70 2.20
N GLU A 416 -21.97 18.97 2.52
CA GLU A 416 -22.39 20.05 1.62
C GLU A 416 -21.44 20.12 0.41
N GLN A 417 -22.02 20.42 -0.75
CA GLN A 417 -21.52 20.10 -2.08
C GLN A 417 -20.23 20.79 -2.53
N ASP A 418 -19.49 21.54 -1.70
CA ASP A 418 -18.28 22.23 -2.19
C ASP A 418 -17.14 22.53 -1.16
N ALA A 419 -17.17 22.03 0.08
CA ALA A 419 -16.00 21.97 0.99
C ALA A 419 -16.38 21.40 2.38
N GLY A 420 -16.99 20.21 2.42
CA GLY A 420 -17.30 19.54 3.70
C GLY A 420 -16.10 18.76 4.25
N LEU A 421 -15.96 18.74 5.58
CA LEU A 421 -15.12 17.76 6.28
C LEU A 421 -16.02 16.74 6.99
N LEU A 422 -15.69 15.45 6.90
CA LEU A 422 -16.35 14.39 7.66
C LEU A 422 -15.53 14.04 8.90
N HIS A 423 -16.20 13.75 10.02
CA HIS A 423 -15.56 13.37 11.27
C HIS A 423 -15.65 11.85 11.45
N ILE A 424 -14.50 11.20 11.67
CA ILE A 424 -14.50 9.79 12.11
C ILE A 424 -14.62 9.77 13.63
N MET A 425 -15.66 9.10 14.11
CA MET A 425 -16.09 9.15 15.51
C MET A 425 -15.48 8.04 16.37
N GLY A 426 -14.86 7.04 15.75
CA GLY A 426 -14.35 5.88 16.47
C GLY A 426 -13.51 4.95 15.63
N ALA A 427 -13.14 3.82 16.23
CA ALA A 427 -12.38 2.77 15.57
C ALA A 427 -13.23 2.04 14.51
N ARG A 428 -12.53 1.37 13.59
CA ARG A 428 -13.16 0.48 12.62
C ARG A 428 -13.96 -0.62 13.34
N TYR A 429 -15.13 -0.96 12.80
CA TYR A 429 -16.08 -1.93 13.33
C TYR A 429 -16.76 -1.54 14.66
N ALA A 430 -16.61 -0.30 15.12
CA ALA A 430 -17.40 0.19 16.24
C ALA A 430 -18.86 0.33 15.82
N LYS A 431 -19.79 0.03 16.74
CA LYS A 431 -21.23 0.18 16.49
C LYS A 431 -21.52 1.61 16.00
N PRO A 432 -22.34 1.78 14.94
CA PRO A 432 -22.69 3.12 14.50
C PRO A 432 -23.49 3.87 15.57
N MET A 433 -23.38 5.19 15.56
CA MET A 433 -24.17 6.04 16.43
C MET A 433 -25.64 6.02 15.98
N SER A 434 -26.56 5.98 16.93
CA SER A 434 -27.99 6.23 16.64
C SER A 434 -28.20 7.66 16.16
N ALA A 435 -29.28 7.90 15.41
CA ALA A 435 -29.67 9.24 14.95
C ALA A 435 -29.80 10.24 16.12
N ASP A 436 -30.28 9.77 17.28
CA ASP A 436 -30.40 10.58 18.50
C ASP A 436 -29.04 10.90 19.13
N GLU A 437 -28.08 9.96 19.11
CA GLU A 437 -26.70 10.19 19.57
C GLU A 437 -25.96 11.18 18.66
N ALA A 438 -26.11 11.04 17.34
CA ALA A 438 -25.53 11.95 16.36
C ALA A 438 -26.07 13.38 16.52
N ALA A 439 -27.38 13.55 16.73
CA ALA A 439 -28.00 14.84 16.98
C ALA A 439 -27.55 15.48 18.32
N GLN A 440 -27.39 14.67 19.37
CA GLN A 440 -26.93 15.16 20.68
C GLN A 440 -25.46 15.61 20.69
N LEU A 441 -24.61 15.00 19.85
CA LEU A 441 -23.21 15.38 19.65
C LEU A 441 -23.07 16.67 18.83
N HIS A 442 -23.97 16.91 17.87
CA HIS A 442 -24.02 18.17 17.11
C HIS A 442 -24.31 19.39 18.01
N ASP A 443 -25.13 19.21 19.06
CA ASP A 443 -25.51 20.27 20.00
C ASP A 443 -24.51 20.50 21.15
N ARG A 444 -23.56 19.58 21.37
CA ARG A 444 -22.60 19.66 22.49
C ARG A 444 -21.17 19.41 22.02
N GLY A 445 -20.49 20.45 21.57
CA GLY A 445 -19.08 20.42 21.15
C GLY A 445 -18.08 20.15 22.30
N GLN A 446 -18.07 18.95 22.90
CA GLN A 446 -17.03 18.50 23.83
C GLN A 446 -16.67 17.01 23.65
N SER A 447 -15.37 16.73 23.81
CA SER A 447 -14.71 15.42 23.70
C SER A 447 -15.31 14.37 24.65
N VAL A 448 -15.54 13.15 24.13
CA VAL A 448 -15.92 11.99 24.94
C VAL A 448 -14.67 11.23 25.40
N ASP A 449 -14.71 10.77 26.66
CA ASP A 449 -13.70 9.94 27.31
C ASP A 449 -13.56 8.57 26.60
N PRO A 450 -12.38 8.25 26.03
CA PRO A 450 -12.15 7.05 25.22
C PRO A 450 -12.25 5.73 26.00
N ALA A 451 -12.32 5.76 27.34
CA ALA A 451 -12.39 4.55 28.17
C ALA A 451 -13.73 3.77 28.10
N LYS A 452 -14.75 4.30 27.40
CA LYS A 452 -16.08 3.67 27.27
C LYS A 452 -16.36 2.97 25.94
N LEU A 453 -15.42 3.01 24.99
CA LEU A 453 -15.56 2.32 23.71
C LEU A 453 -14.83 0.97 23.74
N SER A 454 -15.55 -0.07 23.31
CA SER A 454 -15.15 -1.47 23.28
C SER A 454 -13.75 -1.71 22.69
N HIS A 455 -13.07 -2.72 23.23
CA HIS A 455 -11.69 -3.13 22.94
C HIS A 455 -11.26 -3.03 21.45
N PRO A 456 -10.10 -2.40 21.15
CA PRO A 456 -9.47 -2.48 19.83
C PRO A 456 -8.87 -3.87 19.56
N LEU A 457 -9.04 -4.37 18.34
CA LEU A 457 -8.40 -5.61 17.86
C LEU A 457 -6.91 -5.37 17.58
N ALA A 458 -6.09 -6.36 17.95
CA ALA A 458 -4.66 -6.40 17.66
C ALA A 458 -4.41 -6.46 16.14
N GLY A 459 -3.58 -5.55 15.63
CA GLY A 459 -3.28 -5.39 14.20
C GLY A 459 -2.80 -4.00 13.79
N ALA A 460 -2.69 -3.06 14.73
CA ALA A 460 -2.08 -1.74 14.52
C ALA A 460 -0.57 -1.79 14.85
N ALA A 461 0.22 -2.32 13.93
CA ALA A 461 1.67 -2.12 13.88
C ALA A 461 2.06 -1.64 12.48
#